data_AF-B2T6H6-F1
#
_entry.id   AF-B2T6H6-F1
#
_cell.length_a   1.000
_cell.length_b   1.000
_cell.length_c   1.000
_cell.angle_alpha   90.00
_cell.angle_beta   90.00
_cell.angle_gamma   90.00
#
_symmetry.space_group_name_H-M   'P 1'
#
loop_
_entity.id
_entity.type
_entity.pdbx_description
1 polymer ?
#
loop_
_entity_poly.entity_id
_entity_poly.type
_entity_poly.pdbx_seq_one_letter_code
_entity_poly.pdbx_strand_id
1 'polypeptide(L)'
;MAEDATLVDETALEAAAGESPPSNATACGELAPSPLLRGKWLKDDMPRERLLRQGPGVLSDTEMIVLILGSGLPGHDVFSVARELLDRFGSLRAMLDATYTDFDGLRGIGPAKKAQLLAIMEMARRSLVDKLRSRSLLNSPEAVENYLRLRIGGRPLEVFVSLFLDARHRLIHCEESAQGTLTRMAVYPREIVRRALSLNAASLIVAHNHPSGAVQPSASDCRLTHTLRDALTLIDVQLVDHLVVGVDSVYSFARAGWP
;
A
#
# COMPACT_ATOMS: atom_id res chain seq x y z
N MET A 1 -40.54 52.90 24.89
CA MET A 1 -41.23 51.92 24.04
C MET A 1 -40.26 50.75 23.91
N ALA A 2 -40.24 49.79 24.84
CA ALA A 2 -41.24 48.70 25.02
C ALA A 2 -41.38 47.97 23.68
N GLU A 3 -40.77 46.81 23.49
CA GLU A 3 -41.28 45.45 23.77
C GLU A 3 -41.05 44.67 22.45
N ASP A 4 -40.77 43.38 22.33
CA ASP A 4 -40.73 42.23 23.23
C ASP A 4 -40.24 41.03 22.39
N ALA A 5 -39.81 39.98 23.10
CA ALA A 5 -39.89 38.56 22.75
C ALA A 5 -39.04 38.01 21.57
N THR A 6 -38.43 36.83 21.60
CA THR A 6 -38.71 35.60 22.36
C THR A 6 -37.45 34.74 22.49
N LEU A 7 -37.25 34.20 23.70
CA LEU A 7 -36.33 33.11 24.03
C LEU A 7 -36.76 31.77 23.39
N VAL A 8 -35.77 30.92 23.11
CA VAL A 8 -35.90 29.46 23.29
C VAL A 8 -34.65 28.99 24.03
N ASP A 9 -34.84 28.59 25.28
CA ASP A 9 -33.88 27.92 26.16
C ASP A 9 -34.49 26.54 26.47
N GLU A 10 -33.78 25.47 26.12
CA GLU A 10 -34.06 24.14 26.62
C GLU A 10 -32.84 23.64 27.39
N THR A 11 -32.98 23.76 28.70
CA THR A 11 -32.12 23.28 29.75
C THR A 11 -32.13 21.75 29.87
N ALA A 12 -30.97 21.23 30.30
CA ALA A 12 -30.79 20.12 31.22
C ALA A 12 -31.20 18.70 30.79
N LEU A 13 -30.21 17.81 30.65
CA LEU A 13 -30.22 16.59 31.45
C LEU A 13 -28.80 16.06 31.70
N GLU A 14 -28.60 15.72 32.97
CA GLU A 14 -27.38 15.23 33.61
C GLU A 14 -27.03 13.78 33.24
N ALA A 15 -25.74 13.48 33.39
CA ALA A 15 -25.14 12.28 33.95
C ALA A 15 -25.81 10.91 33.68
N ALA A 16 -25.12 10.06 32.92
CA ALA A 16 -24.97 8.65 33.27
C ALA A 16 -23.78 8.01 32.57
N ALA A 17 -23.00 7.30 33.38
CA ALA A 17 -21.88 6.45 33.07
C ALA A 17 -22.08 5.54 31.83
N GLY A 18 -21.01 5.39 31.05
CA GLY A 18 -20.89 4.38 30.01
C GLY A 18 -19.42 4.03 29.81
N GLU A 19 -19.00 2.94 30.44
CA GLU A 19 -17.69 2.29 30.37
C GLU A 19 -17.06 2.32 28.96
N SER A 20 -15.87 2.92 28.82
CA SER A 20 -15.03 2.77 27.63
C SER A 20 -14.34 1.40 27.68
N PRO A 21 -14.45 0.54 26.66
CA PRO A 21 -13.69 -0.70 26.63
C PRO A 21 -12.19 -0.38 26.44
N PRO A 22 -11.28 -1.21 26.97
CA PRO A 22 -9.85 -0.96 26.84
C PRO A 22 -9.44 -1.09 25.37
N SER A 23 -8.62 -0.14 24.94
CA SER A 23 -7.80 -0.23 23.73
C SER A 23 -6.88 -1.44 23.87
N ASN A 24 -7.22 -2.54 23.19
CA ASN A 24 -6.30 -3.65 23.00
C ASN A 24 -5.23 -3.21 22.00
N ALA A 25 -4.18 -2.56 22.53
CA ALA A 25 -2.86 -2.59 21.92
C ALA A 25 -2.36 -4.03 22.01
N THR A 26 -2.65 -4.82 20.97
CA THR A 26 -2.11 -6.17 20.83
C THR A 26 -0.61 -6.05 20.66
N ALA A 27 0.12 -6.28 21.75
CA ALA A 27 1.53 -6.60 21.70
C ALA A 27 1.67 -7.83 20.81
N CYS A 28 2.23 -7.65 19.60
CA CYS A 28 2.75 -8.75 18.80
C CYS A 28 3.95 -9.34 19.55
N GLY A 29 3.66 -10.20 20.53
CA GLY A 29 4.66 -11.11 21.06
C GLY A 29 5.05 -12.05 19.92
N GLU A 30 6.33 -12.05 19.58
CA GLU A 30 6.94 -13.04 18.68
C GLU A 30 6.67 -14.44 19.25
N LEU A 31 5.60 -15.08 18.77
CA LEU A 31 5.42 -16.52 18.93
C LEU A 31 6.50 -17.18 18.08
N ALA A 32 7.54 -17.68 18.75
CA ALA A 32 8.59 -18.46 18.13
C ALA A 32 7.98 -19.53 17.21
N PRO A 33 8.47 -19.67 15.96
CA PRO A 33 7.89 -20.61 15.02
C PRO A 33 8.01 -22.03 15.60
N SER A 34 6.87 -22.71 15.75
CA SER A 34 6.84 -24.12 16.12
C SER A 34 7.77 -24.90 15.18
N PRO A 35 8.70 -25.73 15.70
CA PRO A 35 9.69 -26.38 14.88
C PRO A 35 8.99 -27.30 13.87
N LEU A 36 9.26 -27.10 12.58
CA LEU A 36 8.77 -27.93 11.48
C LEU A 36 9.35 -29.35 11.61
N LEU A 37 8.71 -30.17 12.44
CA LEU A 37 8.97 -31.61 12.50
C LEU A 37 8.29 -32.28 11.30
N ARG A 38 9.11 -32.91 10.46
CA ARG A 38 8.67 -33.85 9.43
C ARG A 38 7.73 -34.90 10.03
N GLY A 39 6.44 -34.85 9.69
CA GLY A 39 5.53 -35.99 9.83
C GLY A 39 4.35 -35.79 10.79
N LYS A 40 3.13 -35.77 10.21
CA LYS A 40 1.80 -35.74 10.84
C LYS A 40 1.56 -34.56 11.79
N TRP A 41 1.23 -33.41 11.21
CA TRP A 41 0.45 -32.39 11.90
C TRP A 41 -0.82 -33.00 12.48
N LEU A 42 -1.15 -32.67 13.73
CA LEU A 42 -2.50 -32.89 14.23
C LEU A 42 -3.45 -32.08 13.34
N LYS A 43 -4.64 -32.62 13.06
CA LYS A 43 -5.61 -31.97 12.17
C LYS A 43 -5.87 -30.52 12.56
N ASP A 44 -5.83 -30.23 13.85
CA ASP A 44 -6.10 -28.92 14.43
C ASP A 44 -4.94 -27.94 14.31
N ASP A 45 -3.72 -28.45 14.15
CA ASP A 45 -2.51 -27.64 13.94
C ASP A 45 -2.29 -27.32 12.47
N MET A 46 -3.02 -27.96 11.56
CA MET A 46 -2.89 -27.68 10.13
C MET A 46 -3.23 -26.21 9.83
N PRO A 47 -2.48 -25.56 8.93
CA PRO A 47 -2.64 -24.12 8.67
C PRO A 47 -4.08 -23.68 8.34
N ARG A 48 -4.87 -24.52 7.66
CA ARG A 48 -6.24 -24.18 7.25
C ARG A 48 -7.16 -24.15 8.47
N GLU A 49 -7.01 -25.13 9.34
CA GLU A 49 -7.78 -25.27 10.57
C GLU A 49 -7.43 -24.16 11.56
N ARG A 50 -6.14 -23.80 11.66
CA ARG A 50 -5.70 -22.64 12.44
C ARG A 50 -6.27 -21.32 11.89
N LEU A 51 -6.23 -21.12 10.57
CA LEU A 51 -6.85 -19.97 9.91
C LEU A 51 -8.34 -19.84 10.25
N LEU A 52 -9.09 -20.94 10.18
CA LEU A 52 -10.53 -20.95 10.42
C LEU A 52 -10.89 -20.73 11.89
N ARG A 53 -10.08 -21.21 12.84
CA ARG A 53 -10.37 -21.09 14.28
C ARG A 53 -9.88 -19.79 14.90
N GLN A 54 -8.73 -19.31 14.48
CA GLN A 54 -8.01 -18.22 15.16
C GLN A 54 -7.80 -16.99 14.25
N GLY A 55 -8.14 -17.09 12.97
CA GLY A 55 -7.93 -16.03 11.98
C GLY A 55 -6.53 -16.05 11.36
N PRO A 56 -6.25 -15.16 10.40
CA PRO A 56 -5.00 -15.16 9.63
C PRO A 56 -3.78 -14.72 10.44
N GLY A 57 -3.97 -13.93 11.51
CA GLY A 57 -2.87 -13.36 12.29
C GLY A 57 -1.97 -14.37 13.02
N VAL A 58 -2.41 -15.63 13.15
CA VAL A 58 -1.61 -16.69 13.78
C VAL A 58 -0.72 -17.46 12.81
N LEU A 59 -0.93 -17.29 11.51
CA LEU A 59 -0.18 -18.00 10.49
C LEU A 59 1.16 -17.31 10.22
N SER A 60 2.20 -18.11 10.07
CA SER A 60 3.46 -17.63 9.50
C SER A 60 3.33 -17.37 7.99
N ASP A 61 4.24 -16.57 7.44
CA ASP A 61 4.35 -16.32 5.99
C ASP A 61 4.46 -17.64 5.19
N THR A 62 5.18 -18.63 5.73
CA THR A 62 5.32 -19.95 5.10
C THR A 62 3.96 -20.65 5.03
N GLU A 63 3.21 -20.65 6.14
CA GLU A 63 1.88 -21.27 6.22
C GLU A 63 0.87 -20.57 5.30
N MET A 64 0.97 -19.25 5.17
CA MET A 64 0.15 -18.48 4.23
C MET A 64 0.41 -18.93 2.79
N ILE A 65 1.67 -19.07 2.37
CA ILE A 65 2.01 -19.57 1.04
C ILE A 65 1.55 -21.02 0.87
N VAL A 66 1.70 -21.87 1.89
CA VAL A 66 1.22 -23.27 1.84
C VAL A 66 -0.27 -23.34 1.53
N LEU A 67 -1.07 -22.50 2.19
CA LEU A 67 -2.51 -22.43 1.94
C LEU A 67 -2.84 -21.98 0.52
N ILE A 68 -2.08 -21.02 0.01
CA ILE A 68 -2.22 -20.56 -1.37
C ILE A 68 -1.86 -21.69 -2.35
N LEU A 69 -0.72 -22.34 -2.19
CA LEU A 69 -0.26 -23.38 -3.11
C LEU A 69 -1.13 -24.64 -3.08
N GLY A 70 -1.77 -24.94 -1.95
CA GLY A 70 -2.72 -26.04 -1.75
C GLY A 70 -2.09 -27.43 -1.66
N SER A 71 -1.20 -27.79 -2.58
CA SER A 71 -0.56 -29.11 -2.66
C SER A 71 0.91 -29.03 -3.11
N GLY A 72 1.69 -30.07 -2.78
CA GLY A 72 3.09 -30.22 -3.21
C GLY A 72 3.22 -31.07 -4.49
N LEU A 73 4.46 -31.37 -4.89
CA LEU A 73 4.74 -32.43 -5.88
C LEU A 73 5.21 -33.70 -5.14
N PRO A 74 5.12 -34.89 -5.78
CA PRO A 74 5.81 -36.08 -5.27
C PRO A 74 7.29 -35.79 -4.99
N GLY A 75 7.72 -36.04 -3.75
CA GLY A 75 9.08 -35.77 -3.26
C GLY A 75 9.39 -34.31 -2.92
N HIS A 76 8.46 -33.36 -3.14
CA HIS A 76 8.61 -31.93 -2.78
C HIS A 76 7.35 -31.49 -2.04
N ASP A 77 7.39 -31.59 -0.72
CA ASP A 77 6.26 -31.16 0.10
C ASP A 77 5.99 -29.65 -0.07
N VAL A 78 4.72 -29.26 0.10
CA VAL A 78 4.28 -27.88 -0.13
C VAL A 78 4.97 -26.85 0.77
N PHE A 79 5.39 -27.25 1.98
CA PHE A 79 6.10 -26.38 2.91
C PHE A 79 7.53 -26.11 2.44
N SER A 80 8.18 -27.10 1.83
CA SER A 80 9.49 -26.94 1.21
C SER A 80 9.42 -26.00 0.02
N VAL A 81 8.38 -26.11 -0.82
CA VAL A 81 8.15 -25.15 -1.93
C VAL A 81 7.86 -23.74 -1.39
N ALA A 82 7.07 -23.62 -0.32
CA ALA A 82 6.77 -22.32 0.30
C ALA A 82 8.01 -21.65 0.91
N ARG A 83 8.89 -22.43 1.55
CA ARG A 83 10.17 -21.93 2.06
C ARG A 83 11.10 -21.50 0.94
N GLU A 84 11.23 -22.29 -0.12
CA GLU A 84 12.05 -21.94 -1.29
C GLU A 84 11.58 -20.62 -1.93
N LEU A 85 10.26 -20.37 -1.96
CA LEU A 85 9.72 -19.08 -2.38
C LEU A 85 10.15 -17.93 -1.46
N LEU A 86 10.01 -18.09 -0.14
CA LEU A 86 10.43 -17.07 0.82
C LEU A 86 11.93 -16.83 0.79
N ASP A 87 12.74 -17.88 0.65
CA ASP A 87 14.19 -17.77 0.53
C ASP A 87 14.58 -17.03 -0.75
N ARG A 88 13.90 -17.28 -1.87
CA ARG A 88 14.15 -16.58 -3.14
C ARG A 88 13.77 -15.11 -3.09
N PHE A 89 12.59 -14.77 -2.57
CA PHE A 89 12.08 -13.39 -2.58
C PHE A 89 12.48 -12.59 -1.33
N GLY A 90 12.91 -13.25 -0.25
CA GLY A 90 13.27 -12.66 1.04
C GLY A 90 12.08 -12.29 1.93
N SER A 91 10.92 -11.93 1.36
CA SER A 91 9.69 -11.62 2.10
C SER A 91 8.44 -11.74 1.24
N LEU A 92 7.25 -11.88 1.85
CA LEU A 92 5.98 -11.75 1.13
C LEU A 92 5.87 -10.40 0.42
N ARG A 93 6.42 -9.35 1.02
CA ARG A 93 6.40 -8.00 0.48
C ARG A 93 7.14 -7.89 -0.85
N ALA A 94 8.35 -8.46 -0.93
CA ALA A 94 9.11 -8.54 -2.16
C ALA A 94 8.46 -9.48 -3.18
N MET A 95 7.79 -10.53 -2.71
CA MET A 95 7.03 -11.43 -3.58
C MET A 95 5.90 -10.71 -4.32
N LEU A 96 5.23 -9.70 -3.71
CA LEU A 96 4.17 -8.90 -4.36
C LEU A 96 4.62 -8.18 -5.64
N ASP A 97 5.92 -7.95 -5.79
CA ASP A 97 6.54 -7.32 -6.96
C ASP A 97 7.01 -8.35 -8.02
N ALA A 98 6.86 -9.65 -7.75
CA ALA A 98 7.30 -10.72 -8.65
C ALA A 98 6.49 -10.77 -9.95
N THR A 99 7.22 -10.96 -11.05
CA THR A 99 6.73 -11.21 -12.40
C THR A 99 6.61 -12.71 -12.67
N TYR A 100 5.96 -13.08 -13.78
CA TYR A 100 5.79 -14.48 -14.16
C TYR A 100 7.12 -15.25 -14.28
N THR A 101 8.16 -14.59 -14.77
CA THR A 101 9.50 -15.16 -14.99
C THR A 101 10.30 -15.29 -13.69
N ASP A 102 9.99 -14.51 -12.65
CA ASP A 102 10.72 -14.60 -11.37
C ASP A 102 10.48 -15.93 -10.65
N PHE A 103 9.42 -16.64 -11.03
CA PHE A 103 9.12 -18.00 -10.58
C PHE A 103 9.80 -19.10 -11.39
N ASP A 104 10.58 -18.77 -12.42
CA ASP A 104 11.25 -19.76 -13.27
C ASP A 104 12.33 -20.53 -12.50
N GLY A 105 12.42 -21.83 -12.77
CA GLY A 105 13.35 -22.74 -12.08
C GLY A 105 12.90 -23.25 -10.72
N LEU A 106 11.83 -22.69 -10.12
CA LEU A 106 11.30 -23.18 -8.85
C LEU A 106 10.56 -24.51 -9.03
N ARG A 107 11.04 -25.56 -8.36
CA ARG A 107 10.44 -26.88 -8.46
C ARG A 107 9.10 -26.90 -7.72
N GLY A 108 8.05 -27.40 -8.37
CA GLY A 108 6.71 -27.44 -7.78
C GLY A 108 5.84 -26.21 -8.05
N ILE A 109 6.36 -25.21 -8.76
CA ILE A 109 5.64 -24.01 -9.20
C ILE A 109 5.45 -24.06 -10.72
N GLY A 110 4.45 -24.83 -11.16
CA GLY A 110 4.03 -24.87 -12.56
C GLY A 110 3.16 -23.65 -12.96
N PRO A 111 2.77 -23.55 -14.25
CA PRO A 111 2.01 -22.41 -14.77
C PRO A 111 0.74 -22.07 -13.97
N ALA A 112 0.00 -23.08 -13.51
CA ALA A 112 -1.21 -22.89 -12.70
C ALA A 112 -0.93 -22.18 -11.36
N LYS A 113 0.11 -22.61 -10.64
CA LYS A 113 0.51 -21.98 -9.37
C LYS A 113 1.11 -20.60 -9.58
N LYS A 114 1.88 -20.38 -10.65
CA LYS A 114 2.35 -19.04 -11.04
C LYS A 114 1.17 -18.09 -11.27
N ALA A 115 0.20 -18.52 -12.08
CA ALA A 115 -1.00 -17.73 -12.35
C ALA A 115 -1.80 -17.44 -11.08
N GLN A 116 -1.93 -18.42 -10.18
CA GLN A 116 -2.62 -18.26 -8.90
C GLN A 116 -1.92 -17.23 -8.00
N LEU A 117 -0.60 -17.32 -7.85
CA LEU A 117 0.18 -16.35 -7.07
C LEU A 117 0.03 -14.95 -7.67
N LEU A 118 0.28 -14.78 -8.96
CA LEU A 118 0.12 -13.50 -9.65
C LEU A 118 -1.29 -12.91 -9.49
N ALA A 119 -2.33 -13.75 -9.57
CA ALA A 119 -3.72 -13.32 -9.37
C ALA A 119 -3.96 -12.81 -7.94
N ILE A 120 -3.42 -13.48 -6.92
CA ILE A 120 -3.55 -13.04 -5.51
C ILE A 120 -2.86 -11.71 -5.28
N MET A 121 -1.65 -11.54 -5.82
CA MET A 121 -0.89 -10.29 -5.69
C MET A 121 -1.59 -9.13 -6.42
N GLU A 122 -2.16 -9.40 -7.60
CA GLU A 122 -2.97 -8.43 -8.32
C GLU A 122 -4.29 -8.10 -7.60
N MET A 123 -4.94 -9.09 -6.96
CA MET A 123 -6.12 -8.84 -6.12
C MET A 123 -5.78 -7.90 -4.95
N ALA A 124 -4.64 -8.13 -4.27
CA ALA A 124 -4.17 -7.25 -3.21
C ALA A 124 -3.97 -5.82 -3.74
N ARG A 125 -3.26 -5.65 -4.88
CA ARG A 125 -3.06 -4.35 -5.53
C ARG A 125 -4.36 -3.66 -5.91
N ARG A 126 -5.32 -4.38 -6.51
CA ARG A 126 -6.64 -3.85 -6.91
C ARG A 126 -7.49 -3.46 -5.71
N SER A 127 -7.46 -4.24 -4.63
CA SER A 127 -8.21 -3.93 -3.41
C SER A 127 -7.79 -2.59 -2.80
N LEU A 128 -6.49 -2.26 -2.88
CA LEU A 128 -5.99 -0.97 -2.44
C LEU A 128 -6.46 0.16 -3.35
N VAL A 129 -6.41 -0.01 -4.67
CA VAL A 129 -6.97 0.99 -5.62
C VAL A 129 -8.44 1.27 -5.34
N ASP A 130 -9.23 0.23 -5.07
CA ASP A 130 -10.65 0.38 -4.77
C ASP A 130 -10.90 1.15 -3.46
N LYS A 131 -10.07 0.90 -2.44
CA LYS A 131 -10.06 1.69 -1.20
C LYS A 131 -9.73 3.17 -1.46
N LEU A 132 -8.79 3.45 -2.37
CA LEU A 132 -8.41 4.82 -2.76
C LEU A 132 -9.49 5.55 -3.58
N ARG A 133 -10.34 4.82 -4.31
CA ARG A 133 -11.46 5.38 -5.09
C ARG A 133 -12.69 5.66 -4.23
N SER A 134 -12.95 4.82 -3.24
CA SER A 134 -14.15 4.90 -2.40
C SER A 134 -14.00 5.87 -1.22
N ARG A 135 -12.78 6.13 -0.76
CA ARG A 135 -12.50 6.96 0.42
C ARG A 135 -11.67 8.19 0.06
N SER A 136 -11.82 9.24 0.87
CA SER A 136 -10.93 10.40 0.78
C SER A 136 -9.52 10.00 1.19
N LEU A 137 -8.53 10.28 0.35
CA LEU A 137 -7.14 9.93 0.59
C LEU A 137 -6.53 10.70 1.77
N LEU A 138 -7.04 11.90 2.05
CA LEU A 138 -6.62 12.67 3.21
C LEU A 138 -6.95 11.99 4.55
N ASN A 139 -8.00 11.17 4.58
CA ASN A 139 -8.40 10.45 5.80
C ASN A 139 -7.63 9.14 5.99
N SER A 140 -6.77 8.76 5.03
CA SER A 140 -5.93 7.57 5.14
C SER A 140 -4.63 7.74 4.36
N PRO A 141 -3.71 8.63 4.80
CA PRO A 141 -2.39 8.80 4.17
C PRO A 141 -1.64 7.47 4.05
N GLU A 142 -1.75 6.61 5.05
CA GLU A 142 -1.12 5.30 5.08
C GLU A 142 -1.65 4.39 3.97
N ALA A 143 -2.90 4.55 3.54
CA ALA A 143 -3.43 3.79 2.41
C ALA A 143 -2.75 4.22 1.09
N VAL A 144 -2.46 5.50 0.93
CA VAL A 144 -1.72 6.05 -0.22
C VAL A 144 -0.28 5.54 -0.21
N GLU A 145 0.39 5.61 0.94
CA GLU A 145 1.76 5.12 1.12
C GLU A 145 1.86 3.62 0.85
N ASN A 146 0.96 2.81 1.41
CA ASN A 146 0.94 1.37 1.17
C ASN A 146 0.71 1.02 -0.30
N TYR A 147 -0.23 1.72 -0.93
CA TYR A 147 -0.50 1.55 -2.36
C TYR A 147 0.71 1.90 -3.22
N LEU A 148 1.34 3.05 -2.96
CA LEU A 148 2.50 3.52 -3.71
C LEU A 148 3.72 2.63 -3.47
N ARG A 149 3.96 2.19 -2.23
CA ARG A 149 4.98 1.18 -1.95
C ARG A 149 4.74 -0.02 -2.83
N LEU A 150 3.52 -0.58 -2.86
CA LEU A 150 3.19 -1.77 -3.69
C LEU A 150 3.23 -1.54 -5.20
N ARG A 151 3.16 -0.29 -5.66
CA ARG A 151 3.16 0.03 -7.08
C ARG A 151 4.56 0.33 -7.61
N ILE A 152 5.37 1.07 -6.85
CA ILE A 152 6.68 1.58 -7.30
C ILE A 152 7.84 1.34 -6.34
N GLY A 153 7.60 1.01 -5.05
CA GLY A 153 8.66 0.94 -4.05
C GLY A 153 9.76 -0.10 -4.34
N GLY A 154 9.41 -1.23 -4.96
CA GLY A 154 10.35 -2.28 -5.35
C GLY A 154 10.83 -2.21 -6.81
N ARG A 155 10.49 -1.15 -7.57
CA ARG A 155 10.85 -1.08 -8.99
C ARG A 155 12.37 -0.86 -9.15
N PRO A 156 13.04 -1.59 -10.07
CA PRO A 156 14.49 -1.49 -10.27
C PRO A 156 14.91 -0.20 -10.99
N LEU A 157 13.94 0.49 -11.61
CA LEU A 157 14.11 1.78 -12.25
C LEU A 157 13.29 2.82 -11.50
N GLU A 158 13.73 4.06 -11.57
CA GLU A 158 12.97 5.20 -11.07
C GLU A 158 11.70 5.41 -11.91
N VAL A 159 10.57 5.59 -11.25
CA VAL A 159 9.24 5.80 -11.84
C VAL A 159 8.57 6.96 -11.12
N PHE A 160 8.01 7.90 -11.87
CA PHE A 160 7.16 8.96 -11.35
C PHE A 160 5.70 8.61 -11.58
N VAL A 161 4.89 8.70 -10.53
CA VAL A 161 3.47 8.39 -10.54
C VAL A 161 2.67 9.61 -10.12
N SER A 162 1.57 9.86 -10.82
CA SER A 162 0.60 10.89 -10.48
C SER A 162 -0.73 10.27 -10.08
N LEU A 163 -1.28 10.69 -8.95
CA LEU A 163 -2.61 10.34 -8.44
C LEU A 163 -3.49 11.58 -8.55
N PHE A 164 -4.40 11.57 -9.51
CA PHE A 164 -5.36 12.66 -9.77
C PHE A 164 -6.60 12.46 -8.92
N LEU A 165 -7.01 13.48 -8.17
CA LEU A 165 -8.05 13.38 -7.16
C LEU A 165 -9.20 14.36 -7.43
N ASP A 166 -10.40 13.99 -7.01
CA ASP A 166 -11.58 14.86 -7.04
C ASP A 166 -11.57 15.89 -5.90
N ALA A 167 -12.60 16.74 -5.84
CA ALA A 167 -12.76 17.76 -4.79
C ALA A 167 -12.97 17.20 -3.37
N ARG A 168 -13.18 15.88 -3.24
CA ARG A 168 -13.26 15.16 -1.96
C ARG A 168 -11.99 14.34 -1.71
N HIS A 169 -10.95 14.58 -2.48
CA HIS A 169 -9.67 13.86 -2.49
C HIS A 169 -9.82 12.35 -2.72
N ARG A 170 -10.77 11.91 -3.54
CA ARG A 170 -10.91 10.51 -3.96
C ARG A 170 -10.16 10.30 -5.26
N LEU A 171 -9.55 9.12 -5.43
CA LEU A 171 -8.77 8.82 -6.63
C LEU A 171 -9.65 8.77 -7.90
N ILE A 172 -9.41 9.68 -8.84
CA ILE A 172 -9.98 9.64 -10.19
C ILE A 172 -9.16 8.70 -11.06
N HIS A 173 -7.84 8.93 -11.12
CA HIS A 173 -6.92 8.20 -11.99
C HIS A 173 -5.52 8.13 -11.39
N CYS A 174 -4.78 7.08 -11.73
CA CYS A 174 -3.39 6.91 -11.33
C CYS A 174 -2.55 6.36 -12.47
N GLU A 175 -1.54 7.11 -12.89
CA GLU A 175 -0.68 6.78 -14.04
C GLU A 175 0.80 6.95 -13.71
N GLU A 176 1.65 6.16 -14.39
CA GLU A 176 3.10 6.39 -14.41
C GLU A 176 3.36 7.56 -15.40
N SER A 177 3.60 8.76 -14.87
CA SER A 177 3.75 9.99 -15.67
C SER A 177 5.15 10.13 -16.26
N ALA A 178 6.15 9.47 -15.67
CA ALA A 178 7.48 9.36 -16.23
C ALA A 178 8.12 8.05 -15.77
N GLN A 179 8.99 7.52 -16.62
CA GLN A 179 9.87 6.41 -16.28
C GLN A 179 11.30 6.85 -16.54
N GLY A 180 12.15 6.67 -15.53
CA GLY A 180 13.55 7.00 -15.59
C GLY A 180 14.37 6.02 -16.43
N THR A 181 15.57 6.46 -16.75
CA THR A 181 16.69 5.58 -17.09
C THR A 181 17.43 5.21 -15.79
N LEU A 182 18.54 4.46 -15.90
CA LEU A 182 19.43 4.18 -14.77
C LEU A 182 19.95 5.42 -14.03
N THR A 183 20.01 6.59 -14.68
CA THR A 183 20.68 7.78 -14.10
C THR A 183 19.80 9.01 -13.96
N ARG A 184 18.71 9.10 -14.73
CA ARG A 184 17.86 10.29 -14.80
C ARG A 184 16.44 9.94 -15.20
N MET A 185 15.49 10.62 -14.57
CA MET A 185 14.11 10.71 -15.01
C MET A 185 13.76 12.16 -15.34
N ALA A 186 13.21 12.39 -16.52
CA ALA A 186 12.70 13.70 -16.91
C ALA A 186 11.19 13.74 -16.68
N VAL A 187 10.77 14.47 -15.65
CA VAL A 187 9.37 14.77 -15.37
C VAL A 187 9.05 16.13 -15.97
N TYR A 188 8.00 16.20 -16.80
CA TYR A 188 7.59 17.44 -17.44
C TYR A 188 6.32 18.00 -16.77
N PRO A 189 6.41 19.09 -15.98
CA PRO A 189 5.24 19.70 -15.33
C PRO A 189 4.07 19.99 -16.28
N ARG A 190 4.35 20.44 -17.52
CA ARG A 190 3.32 20.66 -18.55
C ARG A 190 2.46 19.44 -18.84
N GLU A 191 3.02 18.24 -18.81
CA GLU A 191 2.26 17.02 -19.07
C GLU A 191 1.37 16.69 -17.87
N ILE A 192 1.89 16.83 -16.66
CA ILE A 192 1.12 16.62 -15.43
C ILE A 192 -0.06 17.62 -15.35
N VAL A 193 0.20 18.90 -15.62
CA VAL A 193 -0.82 19.96 -15.66
C VAL A 193 -1.89 19.66 -16.73
N ARG A 194 -1.46 19.29 -17.96
CA ARG A 194 -2.38 18.91 -19.04
C ARG A 194 -3.28 17.73 -18.63
N ARG A 195 -2.72 16.73 -17.95
CA ARG A 195 -3.45 15.56 -17.47
C ARG A 195 -4.42 15.92 -16.34
N ALA A 196 -4.01 16.76 -15.39
CA ALA A 196 -4.86 17.24 -14.31
C ALA A 196 -6.12 17.95 -14.85
N LEU A 197 -5.94 18.85 -15.82
CA LEU A 197 -7.06 19.52 -16.51
C LEU A 197 -7.94 18.52 -17.27
N SER A 198 -7.32 17.61 -18.05
CA SER A 198 -8.07 16.61 -18.84
C SER A 198 -8.93 15.68 -17.98
N LEU A 199 -8.51 15.44 -16.74
CA LEU A 199 -9.18 14.57 -15.78
C LEU A 199 -10.11 15.34 -14.82
N ASN A 200 -10.20 16.67 -14.95
CA ASN A 200 -10.90 17.55 -13.99
C ASN A 200 -10.47 17.29 -12.55
N ALA A 201 -9.16 17.10 -12.33
CA ALA A 201 -8.61 16.88 -11.01
C ALA A 201 -8.69 18.17 -10.18
N ALA A 202 -9.22 18.10 -8.97
CA ALA A 202 -9.18 19.21 -8.02
C ALA A 202 -7.88 19.21 -7.21
N SER A 203 -7.26 18.04 -7.07
CA SER A 203 -5.97 17.92 -6.39
C SER A 203 -5.13 16.77 -6.94
N LEU A 204 -3.85 16.78 -6.60
CA LEU A 204 -2.83 15.87 -7.10
C LEU A 204 -1.95 15.38 -5.95
N ILE A 205 -1.67 14.09 -5.92
CA ILE A 205 -0.52 13.53 -5.18
C ILE A 205 0.46 13.02 -6.22
N VAL A 206 1.75 13.34 -6.05
CA VAL A 206 2.80 12.78 -6.90
C VAL A 206 3.73 11.92 -6.07
N ALA A 207 4.36 10.94 -6.70
CA ALA A 207 5.31 10.07 -6.03
C ALA A 207 6.39 9.57 -6.96
N HIS A 208 7.57 9.28 -6.43
CA HIS A 208 8.59 8.55 -7.15
C HIS A 208 9.38 7.62 -6.23
N ASN A 209 10.04 6.62 -6.80
CA ASN A 209 10.95 5.74 -6.07
C ASN A 209 12.40 6.04 -6.44
N HIS A 210 13.33 5.84 -5.50
CA HIS A 210 14.74 5.74 -5.83
C HIS A 210 15.13 4.25 -5.87
N PRO A 211 15.80 3.76 -6.93
CA PRO A 211 16.27 2.37 -7.00
C PRO A 211 17.20 1.97 -5.85
N SER A 212 17.87 2.94 -5.22
CA SER A 212 18.69 2.73 -4.02
C SER A 212 17.88 2.38 -2.76
N GLY A 213 16.57 2.61 -2.77
CA GLY A 213 15.68 2.49 -1.61
C GLY A 213 15.76 3.67 -0.62
N ALA A 214 16.65 4.64 -0.85
CA ALA A 214 16.72 5.86 -0.05
C ALA A 214 15.47 6.72 -0.31
N VAL A 215 14.90 7.31 0.74
CA VAL A 215 13.71 8.16 0.62
C VAL A 215 14.00 9.64 0.78
N GLN A 216 15.26 10.01 0.99
CA GLN A 216 15.61 11.41 1.18
C GLN A 216 15.54 12.14 -0.17
N PRO A 217 14.75 13.22 -0.30
CA PRO A 217 14.61 13.91 -1.56
C PRO A 217 15.91 14.58 -1.99
N SER A 218 16.21 14.51 -3.29
CA SER A 218 17.30 15.24 -3.91
C SER A 218 16.95 16.72 -4.14
N ALA A 219 17.95 17.55 -4.40
CA ALA A 219 17.72 18.95 -4.75
C ALA A 219 16.87 19.11 -6.03
N SER A 220 16.91 18.14 -6.95
CA SER A 220 16.03 18.08 -8.13
C SER A 220 14.58 17.85 -7.74
N ASP A 221 14.31 16.93 -6.81
CA ASP A 221 12.95 16.59 -6.36
C ASP A 221 12.32 17.80 -5.68
N CYS A 222 13.11 18.50 -4.86
CA CYS A 222 12.72 19.76 -4.22
C CYS A 222 12.32 20.84 -5.23
N ARG A 223 13.13 21.05 -6.29
CA ARG A 223 12.82 22.01 -7.36
C ARG A 223 11.61 21.61 -8.18
N LEU A 224 11.47 20.32 -8.49
CA LEU A 224 10.32 19.79 -9.22
C LEU A 224 9.03 20.00 -8.42
N THR A 225 9.06 19.74 -7.10
CA THR A 225 7.92 19.94 -6.20
C THR A 225 7.44 21.38 -6.24
N HIS A 226 8.35 22.34 -6.07
CA HIS A 226 8.02 23.77 -6.18
C HIS A 226 7.44 24.12 -7.55
N THR A 227 8.10 23.70 -8.62
CA THR A 227 7.65 23.98 -10.00
C THR A 227 6.25 23.41 -10.26
N LEU A 228 5.96 22.20 -9.78
CA LEU A 228 4.65 21.58 -9.92
C LEU A 228 3.59 22.32 -9.11
N ARG A 229 3.88 22.64 -7.85
CA ARG A 229 2.96 23.38 -6.98
C ARG A 229 2.60 24.72 -7.60
N ASP A 230 3.59 25.49 -8.05
CA ASP A 230 3.37 26.80 -8.64
C ASP A 230 2.54 26.69 -9.93
N ALA A 231 2.85 25.72 -10.81
CA ALA A 231 2.11 25.50 -12.05
C ALA A 231 0.67 25.01 -11.84
N LEU A 232 0.43 24.14 -10.85
CA LEU A 232 -0.90 23.62 -10.52
C LEU A 232 -1.76 24.68 -9.82
N THR A 233 -1.15 25.54 -9.01
CA THR A 233 -1.85 26.67 -8.35
C THR A 233 -2.44 27.64 -9.37
N LEU A 234 -1.77 27.87 -10.50
CA LEU A 234 -2.27 28.74 -11.57
C LEU A 234 -3.56 28.24 -12.25
N ILE A 235 -3.92 26.97 -12.04
CA ILE A 235 -5.11 26.34 -12.61
C ILE A 235 -6.04 25.77 -11.53
N ASP A 236 -5.92 26.26 -10.29
CA ASP A 236 -6.73 25.86 -9.14
C ASP A 236 -6.69 24.35 -8.83
N VAL A 237 -5.55 23.70 -9.09
CA VAL A 237 -5.30 22.31 -8.68
C VAL A 237 -4.33 22.29 -7.50
N GLN A 238 -4.74 21.68 -6.39
CA GLN A 238 -3.88 21.60 -5.21
C GLN A 238 -2.90 20.42 -5.32
N LEU A 239 -1.60 20.68 -5.22
CA LEU A 239 -0.62 19.63 -4.92
C LEU A 239 -0.72 19.26 -3.43
N VAL A 240 -1.29 18.09 -3.14
CA VAL A 240 -1.54 17.62 -1.76
C VAL A 240 -0.28 17.10 -1.12
N ASP A 241 0.51 16.30 -1.85
CA ASP A 241 1.77 15.78 -1.35
C ASP A 241 2.69 15.35 -2.52
N HIS A 242 3.97 15.26 -2.22
CA HIS A 242 4.98 14.56 -3.00
C HIS A 242 5.61 13.49 -2.12
N LEU A 243 5.55 12.23 -2.55
CA LEU A 243 6.07 11.09 -1.80
C LEU A 243 7.33 10.51 -2.45
N VAL A 244 8.41 10.36 -1.69
CA VAL A 244 9.58 9.57 -2.11
C VAL A 244 9.47 8.19 -1.48
N VAL A 245 9.32 7.16 -2.31
CA VAL A 245 8.86 5.84 -1.92
C VAL A 245 9.99 4.83 -2.02
N GLY A 246 10.38 4.25 -0.88
CA GLY A 246 11.27 3.09 -0.82
C GLY A 246 10.48 1.79 -0.63
N VAL A 247 11.21 0.68 -0.50
CA VAL A 247 10.60 -0.62 -0.18
C VAL A 247 9.97 -0.58 1.21
N ASP A 248 10.67 -0.01 2.19
CA ASP A 248 10.33 -0.07 3.62
C ASP A 248 9.90 1.25 4.26
N SER A 249 10.21 2.37 3.62
CA SER A 249 9.94 3.71 4.13
C SER A 249 9.37 4.61 3.04
N VAL A 250 8.74 5.70 3.45
CA VAL A 250 8.25 6.76 2.56
C VAL A 250 8.57 8.10 3.20
N TYR A 251 9.14 9.02 2.41
CA TYR A 251 9.24 10.42 2.79
C TYR A 251 8.06 11.18 2.19
N SER A 252 7.47 12.08 2.98
CA SER A 252 6.36 12.94 2.57
C SER A 252 6.77 14.37 2.73
N PHE A 253 6.70 15.12 1.63
CA PHE A 253 6.98 16.55 1.62
C PHE A 253 5.98 17.30 2.52
N ALA A 254 4.69 16.92 2.48
CA ALA A 254 3.66 17.50 3.33
C ALA A 254 3.94 17.27 4.82
N ARG A 255 4.29 16.03 5.23
CA ARG A 255 4.65 15.72 6.63
C ARG A 255 5.94 16.41 7.08
N ALA A 256 6.87 16.65 6.15
CA ALA A 256 8.09 17.40 6.41
C ALA A 256 7.88 18.93 6.44
N GLY A 257 6.66 19.42 6.26
CA GLY A 257 6.32 20.85 6.33
C GLY A 257 6.77 21.66 5.12
N TRP A 258 6.91 21.02 3.96
CA TRP A 258 7.19 21.75 2.73
C TRP A 258 6.01 22.64 2.35
N PRO A 259 6.29 23.87 1.87
CA PRO A 259 5.25 24.83 1.52
C PRO A 259 4.56 24.44 0.21
#